data_AF-A0A847W6A6-F1
#
_entry.id   AF-A0A847W6A6-F1
#
_cell.length_a   1.000
_cell.length_b   1.000
_cell.length_c   1.000
_cell.angle_alpha   90.00
_cell.angle_beta   90.00
_cell.angle_gamma   90.00
#
_symmetry.space_group_name_H-M   'P 1'
#
loop_
_entity.id
_entity.type
_entity.pdbx_description
1 polymer ?
#
loop_
_entity_poly.entity_id
_entity_poly.type
_entity_poly.pdbx_seq_one_letter_code
_entity_poly.pdbx_strand_id
1 'polypeptide(L)'
;MQLDEIISEYQKIARFLNKRWPLKDENQRIFARTMKIVEELGELSDEILTSMNLQRNSKIANFSRKNLEDEFADVFGSLLLLAIELDIDIKEVVERKITYTRQRLEMNKEN
;
A
#
# COMPACT_ATOMS: atom_id res chain seq x y z
N MET A 1 7.01 11.05 -9.82
CA MET A 1 7.70 9.79 -10.16
C MET A 1 6.77 8.94 -10.97
N GLN A 2 7.29 8.21 -11.96
CA GLN A 2 6.53 7.17 -12.66
C GLN A 2 6.41 5.92 -11.79
N LEU A 3 5.44 5.04 -12.09
CA LEU A 3 5.24 3.80 -11.34
C LEU A 3 6.51 2.94 -11.29
N ASP A 4 7.22 2.84 -12.41
CA ASP A 4 8.48 2.08 -12.51
C ASP A 4 9.56 2.64 -11.57
N GLU A 5 9.65 3.96 -11.45
CA GLU A 5 10.57 4.63 -10.52
C GLU A 5 10.18 4.34 -9.06
N ILE A 6 8.88 4.40 -8.74
CA ILE A 6 8.37 4.08 -7.39
C ILE A 6 8.72 2.64 -7.03
N ILE A 7 8.43 1.67 -7.91
CA ILE A 7 8.77 0.26 -7.69
C ILE A 7 10.28 0.10 -7.50
N SER A 8 11.10 0.77 -8.31
CA SER A 8 12.57 0.72 -8.19
C SER A 8 13.07 1.24 -6.83
N GLU A 9 12.51 2.34 -6.33
CA GLU A 9 12.85 2.86 -5.00
C GLU A 9 12.41 1.89 -3.89
N TYR A 10 11.22 1.30 -3.98
CA TYR A 10 10.76 0.30 -3.01
C TYR A 10 11.60 -0.98 -3.04
N GLN A 11 12.13 -1.39 -4.18
CA GLN A 11 13.10 -2.48 -4.25
C GLN A 11 14.42 -2.14 -3.53
N LYS A 12 14.89 -0.89 -3.62
CA LYS A 12 16.07 -0.44 -2.87
C LYS A 12 15.79 -0.44 -1.37
N ILE A 13 14.61 0.04 -0.96
CA ILE A 13 14.16 0.02 0.44
C ILE A 13 14.07 -1.44 0.94
N ALA A 14 13.42 -2.33 0.22
CA ALA A 14 13.30 -3.75 0.58
C ALA A 14 14.70 -4.39 0.81
N ARG A 15 15.64 -4.16 -0.13
CA ARG A 15 17.03 -4.61 0.02
C ARG A 15 17.71 -4.02 1.26
N PHE A 16 17.50 -2.73 1.53
CA PHE A 16 18.04 -2.08 2.73
C PHE A 16 17.47 -2.70 4.01
N LEU A 17 16.15 -2.89 4.09
CA LEU A 17 15.47 -3.47 5.24
C LEU A 17 15.97 -4.90 5.50
N ASN A 18 16.05 -5.73 4.47
CA ASN A 18 16.50 -7.12 4.58
C ASN A 18 17.99 -7.22 4.96
N LYS A 19 18.80 -6.22 4.60
CA LYS A 19 20.20 -6.12 5.04
C LYS A 19 20.33 -5.63 6.49
N ARG A 20 19.52 -4.65 6.89
CA ARG A 20 19.60 -4.00 8.21
C ARG A 20 18.98 -4.84 9.32
N TRP A 21 17.88 -5.51 9.02
CA TRP A 21 17.10 -6.37 9.93
C TRP A 21 16.80 -7.71 9.25
N PRO A 22 17.82 -8.59 9.13
CA PRO A 22 17.65 -9.86 8.44
C PRO A 22 16.69 -10.78 9.20
N LEU A 23 15.68 -11.26 8.49
CA LEU A 23 14.80 -12.35 8.95
C LEU A 23 15.34 -13.69 8.42
N LYS A 24 14.96 -14.79 9.09
CA LYS A 24 15.60 -16.10 8.88
C LYS A 24 15.39 -16.65 7.47
N ASP A 25 14.19 -16.45 6.95
CA ASP A 25 13.77 -17.00 5.66
C ASP A 25 12.71 -16.09 5.01
N GLU A 26 12.31 -16.46 3.79
CA GLU A 26 11.32 -15.76 3.00
C GLU A 26 9.93 -15.76 3.63
N ASN A 27 9.51 -16.88 4.23
CA ASN A 27 8.20 -16.97 4.89
C ASN A 27 8.09 -15.97 6.04
N GLN A 28 9.16 -15.78 6.81
CA GLN A 28 9.20 -14.76 7.86
C GLN A 28 9.12 -13.34 7.29
N ARG A 29 9.76 -13.06 6.15
CA ARG A 29 9.67 -11.75 5.49
C ARG A 29 8.26 -11.47 5.00
N ILE A 30 7.66 -12.43 4.28
CA ILE A 30 6.27 -12.34 3.81
C ILE A 30 5.32 -12.13 4.99
N PHE A 31 5.49 -12.90 6.07
CA PHE A 31 4.67 -12.76 7.27
C PHE A 31 4.83 -11.37 7.90
N ALA A 32 6.06 -10.89 8.08
CA ALA A 32 6.32 -9.56 8.64
C ALA A 32 5.71 -8.44 7.78
N ARG A 33 5.83 -8.52 6.45
CA ARG A 33 5.20 -7.56 5.52
C ARG A 33 3.68 -7.63 5.58
N THR A 34 3.11 -8.83 5.69
CA THR A 34 1.66 -9.01 5.85
C THR A 34 1.16 -8.37 7.14
N MET A 35 1.88 -8.55 8.26
CA MET A 35 1.52 -7.89 9.52
C MET A 35 1.65 -6.38 9.44
N LYS A 36 2.67 -5.86 8.73
CA LYS A 36 2.82 -4.43 8.52
C LYS A 36 1.63 -3.84 7.76
N ILE A 37 1.12 -4.51 6.72
CA ILE A 37 -0.11 -4.06 6.03
C ILE A 37 -1.31 -3.98 6.97
N VAL A 38 -1.47 -4.95 7.88
CA VAL A 38 -2.57 -4.95 8.84
C VAL A 38 -2.46 -3.76 9.81
N GLU A 39 -1.24 -3.44 10.25
CA GLU A 39 -0.95 -2.26 11.08
C GLU A 39 -1.34 -0.96 10.35
N GLU A 40 -0.77 -0.72 9.15
CA GLU A 40 -1.04 0.50 8.37
C GLU A 40 -2.51 0.65 7.98
N LEU A 41 -3.18 -0.46 7.67
CA LEU A 41 -4.61 -0.44 7.35
C LEU A 41 -5.44 -0.03 8.58
N GLY A 42 -5.01 -0.43 9.77
CA GLY A 42 -5.63 0.01 11.03
C GLY A 42 -5.48 1.52 11.24
N GLU A 43 -4.30 2.06 10.98
CA GLU A 43 -3.99 3.50 11.10
C GLU A 43 -4.77 4.32 10.07
N LEU A 44 -4.77 3.89 8.80
CA LEU A 44 -5.59 4.51 7.76
C LEU A 44 -7.09 4.46 8.10
N SER A 45 -7.57 3.35 8.67
CA SER A 45 -8.97 3.22 9.09
C SER A 45 -9.31 4.21 10.20
N ASP A 46 -8.41 4.43 11.16
CA ASP A 46 -8.60 5.41 12.23
C ASP A 46 -8.69 6.84 11.70
N GLU A 47 -7.82 7.22 10.75
CA GLU A 47 -7.86 8.54 10.10
C GLU A 47 -9.11 8.74 9.22
N ILE A 48 -9.54 7.70 8.48
CA ILE A 48 -10.80 7.74 7.71
C ILE A 48 -11.99 7.96 8.66
N LEU A 49 -12.10 7.19 9.74
CA LEU A 49 -13.19 7.33 10.71
C LEU A 49 -13.16 8.68 11.41
N THR A 50 -11.97 9.22 11.68
CA THR A 50 -11.80 10.58 12.20
C THR A 50 -12.33 11.61 11.19
N SER A 51 -12.01 11.48 9.90
CA SER A 51 -12.52 12.38 8.84
C SER A 51 -14.04 12.33 8.67
N MET A 52 -14.66 11.20 9.03
CA MET A 52 -16.12 11.00 8.99
C MET A 52 -16.82 11.45 10.28
N ASN A 53 -16.10 12.03 11.26
CA ASN A 53 -16.61 12.39 12.58
C ASN A 53 -17.17 11.19 13.38
N LEU A 54 -16.63 9.98 13.16
CA LEU A 54 -17.06 8.75 13.84
C LEU A 54 -16.16 8.35 15.03
N GLN A 55 -15.22 9.21 15.39
CA GLN A 55 -14.25 9.00 16.47
C GLN A 55 -14.56 9.90 17.69
N ARG A 56 -13.82 9.73 18.79
CA ARG A 56 -13.98 10.61 19.98
C ARG A 56 -13.64 12.06 19.60
N ASN A 57 -14.36 13.03 20.19
CA ASN A 57 -14.21 14.47 19.89
C ASN A 57 -12.76 14.98 19.92
N SER A 58 -11.93 14.46 20.83
CA SER A 58 -10.51 14.82 20.92
C SER A 58 -9.70 14.40 19.70
N LYS A 59 -10.06 13.31 19.01
CA LYS A 59 -9.43 12.89 17.76
C LYS A 59 -9.94 13.72 16.59
N ILE A 60 -11.25 13.94 16.51
CA ILE A 60 -11.88 14.76 15.46
C ILE A 60 -11.27 16.17 15.41
N ALA A 61 -11.07 16.79 16.58
CA ALA A 61 -10.48 18.13 16.67
C ALA A 61 -9.03 18.21 16.15
N ASN A 62 -8.33 17.08 16.09
CA ASN A 62 -6.95 16.98 15.60
C ASN A 62 -6.86 16.39 14.18
N PHE A 63 -8.01 16.24 13.49
CA PHE A 63 -8.01 15.73 12.12
C PHE A 63 -7.12 16.57 11.21
N SER A 64 -6.32 15.89 10.40
CA SER A 64 -5.49 16.50 9.37
C SER A 64 -5.63 15.70 8.09
N ARG A 65 -6.01 16.38 7.00
CA ARG A 65 -6.03 15.78 5.67
C ARG A 65 -4.67 15.20 5.29
N LYS A 66 -3.59 15.83 5.75
CA LYS A 66 -2.23 15.37 5.51
C LYS A 66 -1.97 14.02 6.19
N ASN A 67 -2.44 13.82 7.43
CA ASN A 67 -2.27 12.54 8.12
C ASN A 67 -2.96 11.42 7.34
N LEU A 68 -4.20 11.65 6.90
CA LEU A 68 -4.90 10.69 6.06
C LEU A 68 -4.14 10.34 4.77
N GLU A 69 -3.51 11.33 4.13
CA GLU A 69 -2.71 11.12 2.92
C GLU A 69 -1.41 10.35 3.21
N ASP A 70 -0.76 10.64 4.34
CA ASP A 70 0.44 9.95 4.81
C ASP A 70 0.11 8.47 5.12
N GLU A 71 -0.95 8.19 5.89
CA GLU A 71 -1.40 6.82 6.20
C GLU A 71 -1.80 6.03 4.93
N PHE A 72 -2.39 6.72 3.95
CA PHE A 72 -2.70 6.09 2.67
C PHE A 72 -1.42 5.68 1.92
N ALA A 73 -0.39 6.54 1.97
CA ALA A 73 0.90 6.24 1.38
C ALA A 73 1.61 5.08 2.09
N ASP A 74 1.48 4.98 3.42
CA ASP A 74 2.08 3.90 4.22
C ASP A 74 1.45 2.54 3.92
N VAL A 75 0.11 2.48 3.77
CA VAL A 75 -0.58 1.27 3.26
C VAL A 75 -0.08 0.89 1.86
N PHE A 76 0.01 1.86 0.96
CA PHE A 76 0.47 1.61 -0.41
C PHE A 76 1.92 1.11 -0.44
N GLY A 77 2.81 1.74 0.33
CA GLY A 77 4.20 1.33 0.45
C GLY A 77 4.35 -0.08 1.02
N SER A 78 3.55 -0.42 2.03
CA SER A 78 3.53 -1.76 2.62
C SER A 78 3.06 -2.83 1.62
N LEU A 79 2.08 -2.52 0.78
CA LEU A 79 1.65 -3.40 -0.32
C LEU A 79 2.77 -3.62 -1.35
N LEU A 80 3.48 -2.55 -1.74
CA LEU A 80 4.61 -2.66 -2.67
C LEU A 80 5.73 -3.54 -2.09
N LEU A 81 6.07 -3.36 -0.81
CA LEU A 81 7.08 -4.18 -0.14
C LEU A 81 6.67 -5.65 -0.08
N LEU A 82 5.40 -5.96 0.22
CA LEU A 82 4.92 -7.34 0.20
C LEU A 82 4.98 -7.93 -1.21
N ALA A 83 4.55 -7.18 -2.24
CA ALA A 83 4.60 -7.63 -3.61
C ALA A 83 6.04 -7.95 -4.08
N ILE A 84 7.02 -7.16 -3.62
CA ILE A 84 8.45 -7.43 -3.86
C ILE A 84 8.91 -8.73 -3.18
N GLU A 85 8.51 -8.99 -1.94
CA GLU A 85 8.85 -10.25 -1.25
C GLU A 85 8.18 -11.48 -1.90
N LEU A 86 7.03 -11.29 -2.54
CA LEU A 86 6.30 -12.33 -3.28
C LEU A 86 6.75 -12.48 -4.74
N ASP A 87 7.76 -11.73 -5.18
CA ASP A 87 8.26 -11.69 -6.56
C ASP A 87 7.16 -11.39 -7.60
N ILE A 88 6.25 -10.48 -7.26
CA ILE A 88 5.14 -10.08 -8.14
C ILE A 88 5.61 -8.97 -9.09
N ASP A 89 5.38 -9.16 -10.39
CA ASP A 89 5.43 -8.05 -11.36
C ASP A 89 4.22 -7.12 -11.15
N ILE A 90 4.44 -6.09 -10.32
CA ILE A 90 3.40 -5.13 -9.93
C ILE A 90 2.84 -4.41 -11.16
N LYS A 91 3.70 -4.04 -12.11
CA LYS A 91 3.29 -3.28 -13.30
C LYS A 91 2.36 -4.13 -14.16
N GLU A 92 2.79 -5.34 -14.49
CA GLU A 92 2.02 -6.27 -15.31
C GLU A 92 0.66 -6.58 -14.66
N VAL A 93 0.65 -6.86 -13.34
CA VAL A 93 -0.58 -7.17 -12.60
C VAL A 93 -1.56 -6.00 -12.61
N VAL A 94 -1.08 -4.78 -12.37
CA VAL A 94 -1.93 -3.57 -12.36
C VAL A 94 -2.48 -3.29 -13.76
N GLU A 95 -1.65 -3.35 -14.80
CA GLU A 95 -2.06 -3.16 -16.20
C GLU A 95 -3.11 -4.20 -16.63
N ARG A 96 -2.89 -5.47 -16.28
CA ARG A 96 -3.85 -6.56 -16.52
C ARG A 96 -5.17 -6.31 -15.79
N LYS A 97 -5.13 -5.87 -14.53
CA LYS A 97 -6.34 -5.59 -13.74
C LYS A 97 -7.13 -4.40 -14.29
N ILE A 98 -6.45 -3.35 -14.76
CA ILE A 98 -7.09 -2.20 -15.41
C ILE A 98 -7.78 -2.65 -16.69
N THR A 99 -7.08 -3.40 -17.56
CA THR A 99 -7.63 -3.91 -18.82
C THR A 99 -8.88 -4.76 -18.58
N TYR A 100 -8.81 -5.70 -17.64
CA TYR A 100 -9.95 -6.53 -17.26
C TYR A 100 -11.13 -5.71 -16.75
N THR A 101 -10.88 -4.72 -15.88
CA THR A 101 -11.93 -3.85 -15.32
C THR A 101 -12.62 -3.02 -16.41
N ARG A 102 -11.84 -2.44 -17.34
CA ARG A 102 -12.38 -1.67 -18.47
C ARG A 102 -13.27 -2.53 -19.37
N GLN A 103 -12.84 -3.75 -19.66
CA GLN A 103 -13.65 -4.71 -20.43
C GLN A 103 -14.94 -5.07 -19.70
N ARG A 104 -14.86 -5.36 -18.40
CA ARG A 104 -16.02 -5.75 -17.58
C ARG A 104 -17.06 -4.63 -17.45
N LEU A 105 -16.61 -3.38 -17.39
CA LEU A 105 -17.48 -2.20 -17.30
C LEU A 105 -17.86 -1.64 -18.67
N GLU A 106 -17.49 -2.32 -19.76
CA GLU A 106 -17.78 -1.91 -21.13
C GLU A 106 -17.28 -0.51 -21.53
N MET A 107 -16.32 0.04 -20.79
CA MET A 107 -15.80 1.41 -20.97
C MET A 107 -15.10 1.65 -22.31
N ASN A 108 -14.86 0.59 -23.09
CA ASN A 108 -14.25 0.68 -24.42
C ASN A 108 -15.30 0.67 -25.56
N LYS A 109 -16.60 0.54 -25.26
CA LYS A 109 -17.68 0.51 -26.26
C LYS A 109 -18.29 1.88 -26.57
N GLU A 110 -17.87 2.94 -25.88
CA GLU A 110 -18.40 4.30 -26.02
C GLU A 110 -17.59 5.22 -26.95
N ASN A 111 -16.66 4.68 -27.75
CA ASN A 111 -15.91 5.45 -28.76
C ASN A 111 -16.29 5.04 -30.18
#